data_AF-A0A951R2E7-F1
#
_entry.id   AF-A0A951R2E7-F1
#
_cell.length_a   1.000
_cell.length_b   1.000
_cell.length_c   1.000
_cell.angle_alpha   90.00
_cell.angle_beta   90.00
_cell.angle_gamma   90.00
#
_symmetry.space_group_name_H-M   'P 1'
#
loop_
_entity.id
_entity.type
_entity.pdbx_description
1 polymer ?
#
loop_
_entity_poly.entity_id
_entity_poly.type
_entity_poly.pdbx_seq_one_letter_code
_entity_poly.pdbx_strand_id
1 'polypeptide(L)' 'MENVNKVYITKEVADKLGINPSYLIRVAKALREQGMFSADDMRAAGARNYIFNDRAVNEISKQLEKNKRK' A
#
# COMPACT_ATOMS: atom_id res chain seq x y z
N MET A 1 24.66 -10.53 -3.28
CA MET A 1 23.32 -10.66 -3.88
C MET A 1 22.50 -9.49 -3.39
N GLU A 2 22.28 -8.48 -4.23
CA GLU A 2 21.37 -7.38 -3.86
C GLU A 2 19.97 -7.96 -3.73
N ASN A 3 19.46 -8.04 -2.51
CA ASN A 3 18.09 -8.43 -2.26
C ASN A 3 17.21 -7.21 -2.56
N VAL A 4 17.02 -6.94 -3.85
CA VAL A 4 16.17 -5.85 -4.33
C VAL A 4 14.73 -6.29 -4.08
N ASN A 5 14.26 -6.08 -2.85
CA ASN A 5 12.87 -6.33 -2.50
C ASN A 5 12.00 -5.62 -3.54
N LYS A 6 11.09 -6.37 -4.18
CA LYS A 6 10.17 -5.80 -5.16
C LYS A 6 9.32 -4.77 -4.46
N VAL A 7 9.43 -3.52 -4.92
CA VAL A 7 8.72 -2.39 -4.36
C VAL A 7 7.96 -1.64 -5.44
N TYR A 8 6.90 -0.97 -5.01
CA TYR A 8 6.00 -0.19 -5.85
C TYR A 8 5.82 1.20 -5.27
N ILE A 9 5.70 2.22 -6.12
CA ILE A 9 5.31 3.56 -5.71
C ILE A 9 3.78 3.70 -5.63
N THR A 10 3.29 4.75 -4.98
CA THR A 10 1.84 5.01 -4.83
C THR A 10 1.08 4.93 -6.15
N LYS A 11 1.64 5.50 -7.24
CA LYS A 11 0.99 5.45 -8.56
C LYS A 11 0.82 4.02 -9.07
N GLU A 12 1.87 3.21 -9.03
CA GLU A 12 1.83 1.82 -9.51
C GLU A 12 0.82 0.96 -8.74
N VAL A 13 0.77 1.13 -7.41
CA VAL A 13 -0.21 0.41 -6.58
C VAL A 13 -1.63 0.90 -6.86
N ALA A 14 -1.83 2.20 -7.04
CA ALA A 14 -3.13 2.79 -7.35
C ALA A 14 -3.66 2.28 -8.70
N ASP A 15 -2.82 2.28 -9.72
CA ASP A 15 -3.12 1.76 -11.06
C ASP A 15 -3.43 0.25 -11.00
N LYS A 16 -2.60 -0.53 -10.28
CA LYS A 16 -2.79 -1.99 -10.10
C LYS A 16 -4.10 -2.34 -9.41
N LEU A 17 -4.53 -1.53 -8.44
CA LEU A 17 -5.76 -1.76 -7.67
C LEU A 17 -6.99 -1.02 -8.25
N GLY A 18 -6.80 -0.21 -9.30
CA GLY A 18 -7.87 0.55 -9.95
C GLY A 18 -8.51 1.59 -9.03
N ILE A 19 -7.73 2.24 -8.16
CA ILE A 19 -8.22 3.24 -7.20
C ILE A 19 -7.44 4.56 -7.26
N ASN A 20 -8.02 5.63 -6.70
CA ASN A 20 -7.34 6.92 -6.61
C ASN A 20 -6.13 6.85 -5.63
N PRO A 21 -4.96 7.42 -5.98
CA PRO A 21 -3.78 7.50 -5.09
C PRO A 21 -4.04 8.08 -3.69
N SER A 22 -4.86 9.13 -3.58
CA SER A 22 -5.22 9.73 -2.29
C SER A 22 -6.05 8.76 -1.44
N TYR A 23 -6.95 7.98 -2.06
CA TYR A 23 -7.70 6.96 -1.36
C TYR A 23 -6.80 5.79 -0.93
N LEU A 24 -5.90 5.34 -1.80
CA LEU A 24 -4.87 4.36 -1.47
C LEU A 24 -4.07 4.76 -0.23
N ILE A 25 -3.55 5.98 -0.19
CA ILE A 25 -2.77 6.49 0.95
C ILE A 25 -3.60 6.46 2.23
N ARG A 26 -4.87 6.86 2.16
CA ARG A 26 -5.77 6.85 3.34
C ARG A 26 -5.98 5.44 3.86
N VAL A 27 -6.26 4.48 2.99
CA VAL A 27 -6.44 3.06 3.36
C VAL A 27 -5.15 2.50 3.94
N ALA A 28 -4.02 2.74 3.28
CA ALA A 28 -2.73 2.21 3.70
C ALA A 28 -2.30 2.77 5.08
N LYS A 29 -2.52 4.06 5.34
CA LYS A 29 -2.27 4.63 6.68
C LYS A 29 -3.12 3.98 7.76
N ALA A 30 -4.42 3.81 7.52
CA ALA A 30 -5.31 3.18 8.47
C ALA A 30 -4.90 1.72 8.77
N LEU A 31 -4.50 0.96 7.75
CA LEU A 31 -4.02 -0.42 7.93
C LEU A 31 -2.70 -0.48 8.71
N ARG A 32 -1.79 0.47 8.48
CA ARG A 32 -0.54 0.60 9.26
C ARG A 32 -0.83 0.92 10.72
N GLU A 33 -1.75 1.84 10.99
CA GLU A 33 -2.19 2.20 12.36
C GLU A 33 -2.85 1.02 13.08
N GLN A 34 -3.53 0.13 12.33
CA GLN A 34 -4.09 -1.13 12.84
C GLN A 34 -3.06 -2.26 13.00
N GLY A 35 -1.78 -2.00 12.69
CA GLY A 35 -0.70 -2.99 12.82
C GLY A 35 -0.71 -4.10 11.76
N MET A 36 -1.40 -3.90 10.62
CA MET A 36 -1.45 -4.91 9.55
C MET A 36 -0.11 -5.06 8.82
N PHE A 37 0.70 -4.01 8.80
CA PHE A 37 2.05 -3.99 8.23
C PHE A 37 2.91 -2.86 8.84
N SER A 38 4.23 -2.97 8.70
CA SER A 38 5.22 -2.10 9.39
C SER A 38 5.76 -0.96 8.50
N ALA A 39 6.72 -0.20 9.03
CA ALA A 39 7.46 0.81 8.28
C ALA A 39 8.33 0.22 7.15
N ASP A 40 8.70 -1.07 7.25
CA ASP A 40 9.46 -1.77 6.19
C ASP A 40 8.54 -2.16 5.02
N ASP A 41 7.25 -2.36 5.31
CA ASP A 41 6.25 -2.70 4.32
C ASP A 41 5.72 -1.46 3.58
N MET A 42 5.63 -0.33 4.28
CA MET A 42 5.23 0.97 3.74
C MET A 42 6.07 2.10 4.32
N ARG A 43 6.81 2.81 3.46
CA ARG A 43 7.63 3.97 3.86
C ARG A 43 7.36 5.19 2.99
N ALA A 44 7.54 6.38 3.58
CA ALA A 44 7.44 7.62 2.83
C ALA A 44 8.62 7.74 1.84
N ALA A 45 8.33 8.22 0.63
CA ALA A 45 9.32 8.47 -0.42
C ALA A 45 9.26 9.89 -1.00
N GLY A 46 8.38 10.74 -0.45
CA GLY A 46 8.23 12.13 -0.84
C GLY A 46 6.90 12.70 -0.36
N ALA A 47 6.60 13.94 -0.76
CA ALA A 47 5.34 14.58 -0.47
C ALA A 47 4.19 13.77 -1.09
N ARG A 48 3.37 13.14 -0.24
CA ARG A 48 2.21 12.30 -0.64
C ARG A 48 2.60 11.11 -1.53
N ASN A 49 3.84 10.63 -1.44
CA ASN A 49 4.28 9.44 -2.15
C ASN A 49 4.89 8.44 -1.17
N TYR A 50 4.58 7.18 -1.37
CA TYR A 50 4.97 6.07 -0.52
C TYR A 50 5.49 4.92 -1.37
N ILE A 51 6.41 4.15 -0.79
CA ILE A 51 6.89 2.89 -1.32
C ILE A 51 6.21 1.77 -0.56
N PHE A 52 5.77 0.74 -1.29
CA PHE A 52 5.07 -0.43 -0.79
C PHE A 52 5.80 -1.69 -1.26
N ASN A 53 5.94 -2.69 -0.39
CA ASN A 53 6.35 -4.03 -0.83
C ASN A 53 5.11 -4.88 -1.20
N ASP A 54 5.33 -6.09 -1.70
CA ASP A 54 4.23 -7.01 -2.04
C ASP A 54 3.28 -7.30 -0.86
N ARG A 55 3.80 -7.37 0.37
CA ARG A 55 2.98 -7.61 1.56
C ARG A 55 1.98 -6.47 1.80
N ALA A 56 2.44 -5.22 1.79
CA ALA A 56 1.56 -4.07 1.93
C ALA A 56 0.49 -4.03 0.83
N VAL A 57 0.88 -4.29 -0.43
CA VAL A 57 -0.07 -4.33 -1.55
C VAL A 57 -1.14 -5.40 -1.35
N ASN A 58 -0.75 -6.59 -0.88
CA ASN A 58 -1.68 -7.69 -0.62
C ASN A 58 -2.68 -7.36 0.50
N GLU A 59 -2.23 -6.77 1.60
CA GLU A 59 -3.13 -6.39 2.71
C GLU A 59 -4.08 -5.26 2.31
N ILE A 60 -3.61 -4.27 1.55
CA ILE A 60 -4.47 -3.22 0.99
C ILE A 60 -5.53 -3.84 0.08
N SER A 61 -5.15 -4.74 -0.83
CA SER A 61 -6.10 -5.41 -1.72
C SER A 61 -7.17 -6.19 -0.95
N LYS A 62 -6.80 -6.94 0.10
CA LYS A 62 -7.76 -7.65 0.95
C LYS A 62 -8.76 -6.71 1.60
N GLN A 63 -8.30 -5.54 2.08
CA GLN A 63 -9.17 -4.55 2.70
C GLN A 63 -10.17 -3.96 1.70
N LEU A 64 -9.73 -3.69 0.47
CA LEU A 64 -10.62 -3.18 -0.58
C LEU A 64 -11.70 -4.20 -0.94
N GLU A 65 -11.33 -5.48 -1.07
CA GLU A 65 -12.29 -6.55 -1.33
C GLU A 65 -13.31 -6.73 -0.20
N LYS A 66 -12.89 -6.59 1.07
CA LYS A 66 -13.82 -6.58 2.22
C LYS A 66 -14.82 -5.43 2.14
N ASN A 67 -14.40 -4.26 1.66
CA ASN A 67 -15.28 -3.10 1.54
C ASN A 67 -16.28 -3.22 0.39
N LYS A 68 -15.96 -3.96 -0.69
CA LYS A 68 -16.89 -4.21 -1.81
C LYS A 68 -18.03 -5.17 -1.48
N ARG A 69 -17.84 -6.04 -0.46
CA ARG A 69 -18.81 -7.06 -0.03
C ARG A 69 -19.77 -6.57 1.05
N LYS A 70 -19.57 -5.35 1.56
CA LYS A 70 -20.47 -4.67 2.49
C LYS A 70 -21.39 -3.74 1.71
#